data_AF-A0A5N6TTN8-F1
#
_entry.id   AF-A0A5N6TTN8-F1
#
_cell.length_a   1.000
_cell.length_b   1.000
_cell.length_c   1.000
_cell.angle_alpha   90.00
_cell.angle_beta   90.00
_cell.angle_gamma   90.00
#
_symmetry.space_group_name_H-M   'P 1'
#
loop_
_entity.id
_entity.type
_entity.pdbx_description
1 polymer ?
#
loop_
_entity_poly.entity_id
_entity_poly.type
_entity_poly.pdbx_seq_one_letter_code
_entity_poly.pdbx_strand_id
1 'polypeptide(L)'
;MLSTKRTRTPPGNPESLRSRYGAGKTLTRSKRLVHRDSSTVSRRLERRSSSPDKRPNSAIITVGVGPSKRLFAAHKDILCVSPYFATAYAQAQPPDSANRRINLPDEQPEVFSCILEYLYKGDYYPRLVHNKQCNTWELEATGTDKDGQSLGATVFHHAAGEEILKDTAVYCAADKYGLEILKRLALRKQGLHSGIQCSTILTSARYAYANTPDTESKLRAHYLALIIRSKSTFKRSGTMQMEMEQGGKLFFDLFVAMCNHMDDLEAGVQPSLSC
;
A
#
# COMPACT_ATOMS: atom_id res chain seq x y z
N MET A 1 -25.41 -13.33 65.88
CA MET A 1 -25.72 -12.03 65.27
C MET A 1 -25.30 -12.07 63.82
N LEU A 2 -26.25 -11.81 62.93
CA LEU A 2 -26.13 -11.90 61.47
C LEU A 2 -25.21 -10.79 60.92
N SER A 3 -24.38 -11.10 59.93
CA SER A 3 -24.04 -10.14 58.87
C SER A 3 -23.59 -10.83 57.59
N THR A 4 -24.42 -10.67 56.58
CA THR A 4 -24.27 -11.08 55.18
C THR A 4 -23.50 -10.01 54.41
N LYS A 5 -22.57 -10.37 53.51
CA LYS A 5 -22.39 -9.62 52.24
C LYS A 5 -21.59 -10.39 51.17
N ARG A 6 -22.39 -10.83 50.19
CA ARG A 6 -22.17 -11.20 48.78
C ARG A 6 -20.78 -11.01 48.15
N THR A 7 -20.28 -12.12 47.62
CA THR A 7 -19.35 -12.25 46.49
C THR A 7 -20.06 -11.98 45.15
N ARG A 8 -19.41 -11.24 44.22
CA ARG A 8 -19.80 -11.13 42.80
C ARG A 8 -18.65 -11.57 41.92
N THR A 9 -18.81 -12.71 41.27
CA THR A 9 -18.09 -13.18 40.08
C THR A 9 -18.67 -12.52 38.82
N PRO A 10 -17.87 -12.18 37.80
CA PRO A 10 -18.36 -11.89 36.46
C PRO A 10 -18.32 -13.14 35.55
N PRO A 11 -19.31 -13.37 34.67
CA PRO A 11 -19.26 -14.45 33.69
C PRO A 11 -18.80 -13.98 32.30
N GLY A 12 -17.99 -14.84 31.66
CA GLY A 12 -18.03 -15.25 30.24
C GLY A 12 -18.26 -14.24 29.11
N ASN A 13 -17.26 -14.12 28.23
CA ASN A 13 -17.42 -13.97 26.77
C ASN A 13 -17.16 -15.38 26.16
N PRO A 14 -17.69 -15.82 25.00
CA PRO A 14 -17.68 -15.07 23.73
C PRO A 14 -18.91 -15.27 22.80
N GLU A 15 -19.44 -14.18 22.24
CA GLU A 15 -20.29 -14.28 21.04
C GLU A 15 -19.61 -13.69 19.81
N SER A 16 -19.12 -14.61 18.97
CA SER A 16 -18.81 -14.42 17.57
C SER A 16 -20.09 -14.17 16.76
N LEU A 17 -20.28 -12.97 16.23
CA LEU A 17 -21.38 -12.71 15.30
C LEU A 17 -20.99 -13.12 13.88
N ARG A 18 -21.28 -14.39 13.60
CA ARG A 18 -21.26 -15.02 12.29
C ARG A 18 -22.49 -14.54 11.50
N SER A 19 -22.25 -13.91 10.34
CA SER A 19 -23.30 -13.49 9.41
C SER A 19 -24.11 -14.70 8.91
N ARG A 20 -25.42 -14.69 9.20
CA ARG A 20 -26.44 -15.62 8.71
C ARG A 20 -27.32 -14.87 7.72
N TYR A 21 -27.20 -15.18 6.43
CA TYR A 21 -28.30 -15.09 5.48
C TYR A 21 -28.29 -16.36 4.63
N GLY A 22 -29.20 -17.26 4.95
CA GLY A 22 -29.60 -18.37 4.11
C GLY A 22 -31.02 -18.13 3.63
N ALA A 23 -31.23 -18.20 2.32
CA ALA A 23 -32.54 -18.40 1.73
C ALA A 23 -32.42 -19.64 0.82
N GLY A 24 -33.06 -20.73 1.25
CA GLY A 24 -33.16 -21.96 0.48
C GLY A 24 -34.47 -22.00 -0.31
N LYS A 25 -34.42 -22.57 -1.51
CA LYS A 25 -35.52 -23.34 -2.11
C LYS A 25 -34.94 -24.58 -2.81
N THR A 26 -35.33 -25.74 -2.29
CA THR A 26 -35.33 -27.11 -2.85
C THR A 26 -36.35 -27.20 -4.00
N LEU A 27 -36.43 -28.15 -4.94
CA LEU A 27 -35.72 -29.36 -5.39
C LEU A 27 -36.38 -29.71 -6.76
N THR A 28 -35.68 -30.34 -7.70
CA THR A 28 -36.18 -31.51 -8.45
C THR A 28 -35.07 -32.12 -9.31
N ARG A 29 -34.94 -33.44 -9.18
CA ARG A 29 -33.97 -34.31 -9.83
C ARG A 29 -34.68 -35.07 -10.93
N SER A 30 -34.15 -35.06 -12.15
CA SER A 30 -34.49 -36.06 -13.18
C SER A 30 -33.22 -36.54 -13.87
N LYS A 31 -33.10 -37.88 -14.00
CA LYS A 31 -31.99 -38.61 -14.65
C LYS A 31 -32.43 -39.05 -16.05
N ARG A 32 -31.43 -39.31 -16.91
CA ARG A 32 -31.40 -40.00 -18.24
C ARG A 32 -31.06 -39.01 -19.38
N LEU A 33 -30.26 -39.28 -20.40
CA LEU A 33 -29.54 -40.45 -20.92
C LEU A 33 -28.41 -39.95 -21.86
N VAL A 34 -27.56 -40.89 -22.26
CA VAL A 34 -26.37 -40.81 -23.12
C VAL A 34 -26.65 -40.22 -24.52
N HIS A 35 -25.83 -39.27 -24.99
CA HIS A 35 -25.37 -39.26 -26.39
C HIS A 35 -24.04 -38.51 -26.57
N ARG A 36 -23.27 -39.10 -27.48
CA ARG A 36 -21.89 -38.92 -27.93
C ARG A 36 -21.72 -37.85 -29.02
N ASP A 37 -20.47 -37.43 -29.22
CA ASP A 37 -19.85 -36.57 -30.27
C ASP A 37 -19.99 -35.05 -30.08
N SER A 38 -19.05 -34.16 -30.45
CA SER A 38 -17.69 -34.22 -31.00
C SER A 38 -17.11 -32.79 -30.92
N SER A 39 -15.77 -32.69 -30.94
CA SER A 39 -14.96 -31.55 -31.42
C SER A 39 -15.17 -30.14 -30.82
N THR A 40 -14.16 -29.62 -30.12
CA THR A 40 -13.37 -28.45 -30.60
C THR A 40 -12.22 -28.07 -29.64
N VAL A 41 -11.00 -28.16 -30.17
CA VAL A 41 -9.84 -27.27 -29.95
C VAL A 41 -9.31 -27.10 -28.52
N SER A 42 -8.44 -28.02 -28.12
CA SER A 42 -7.49 -27.85 -27.03
C SER A 42 -6.41 -26.81 -27.41
N ARG A 43 -6.54 -25.57 -26.94
CA ARG A 43 -5.44 -24.58 -26.96
C ARG A 43 -4.40 -24.97 -25.91
N ARG A 44 -3.47 -25.83 -26.33
CA ARG A 44 -2.21 -26.14 -25.64
C ARG A 44 -1.38 -24.86 -25.59
N LEU A 45 -1.39 -24.16 -24.45
CA LEU A 45 -0.45 -23.06 -24.20
C LEU A 45 0.94 -23.70 -24.09
N GLU A 46 1.75 -23.51 -25.11
CA GLU A 46 3.15 -23.92 -25.12
C GLU A 46 3.87 -23.25 -23.95
N ARG A 47 4.18 -24.07 -22.96
CA ARG A 47 5.05 -23.77 -21.84
C ARG A 47 6.45 -23.61 -22.43
N ARG A 48 6.81 -22.38 -22.82
CA ARG A 48 8.21 -22.02 -23.12
C ARG A 48 9.03 -22.25 -21.85
N SER A 49 9.67 -23.41 -21.79
CA SER A 49 10.75 -23.71 -20.87
C SER A 49 11.95 -22.85 -21.26
N SER A 50 12.05 -21.65 -20.68
CA SER A 50 13.30 -20.88 -20.69
C SER A 50 14.20 -21.43 -19.58
N SER A 51 15.22 -22.16 -19.99
CA SER A 51 16.35 -22.60 -19.17
C SER A 51 16.99 -21.43 -18.40
N PRO A 52 17.59 -21.67 -17.22
CA PRO A 52 18.23 -20.65 -16.40
C PRO A 52 19.62 -20.29 -16.95
N ASP A 53 20.13 -19.11 -16.56
CA ASP A 53 21.45 -18.54 -16.84
C ASP A 53 21.71 -17.93 -18.24
N LYS A 54 21.27 -16.68 -18.38
CA LYS A 54 22.07 -15.63 -19.02
C LYS A 54 21.98 -14.38 -18.14
N ARG A 55 22.92 -14.20 -17.21
CA ARG A 55 23.15 -12.87 -16.63
C ARG A 55 23.77 -12.02 -17.74
N PRO A 56 23.13 -10.95 -18.23
CA PRO A 56 23.81 -10.05 -19.14
C PRO A 56 24.93 -9.37 -18.33
N ASN A 57 26.12 -9.27 -18.90
CA ASN A 57 27.25 -8.49 -18.39
C ASN A 57 26.90 -6.98 -18.45
N SER A 58 25.84 -6.56 -17.78
CA SER A 58 25.39 -5.17 -17.78
C SER A 58 26.35 -4.35 -16.92
N ALA A 59 26.78 -3.19 -17.42
CA ALA A 59 27.65 -2.29 -16.68
C ALA A 59 27.05 -1.94 -15.31
N ILE A 60 27.91 -1.83 -14.29
CA ILE A 60 27.51 -1.40 -12.94
C ILE A 60 27.53 0.13 -12.90
N ILE A 61 26.41 0.71 -12.47
CA ILE A 61 26.26 2.14 -12.21
C ILE A 61 26.36 2.36 -10.71
N THR A 62 27.10 3.39 -10.31
CA THR A 62 27.11 3.87 -8.92
C THR A 62 26.05 4.95 -8.73
N VAL A 63 25.19 4.80 -7.73
CA VAL A 63 24.17 5.79 -7.36
C VAL A 63 24.49 6.33 -5.97
N GLY A 64 24.73 7.64 -5.85
CA GLY A 64 24.88 8.31 -4.56
C GLY A 64 23.54 8.85 -4.06
N VAL A 65 23.08 8.38 -2.90
CA VAL A 65 21.74 8.67 -2.37
C VAL A 65 21.83 9.45 -1.06
N GLY A 66 21.00 10.48 -0.95
CA GLY A 66 20.82 11.30 0.24
C GLY A 66 21.97 12.28 0.52
N PRO A 67 21.84 13.07 1.61
CA PRO A 67 22.83 14.09 1.98
C PRO A 67 24.21 13.50 2.30
N SER A 68 24.25 12.31 2.89
CA SER A 68 25.48 11.56 3.19
C SER A 68 26.08 10.86 1.97
N LYS A 69 25.43 10.95 0.80
CA LYS A 69 25.83 10.33 -0.47
C LYS A 69 26.13 8.83 -0.31
N ARG A 70 25.28 8.11 0.42
CA ARG A 70 25.39 6.64 0.57
C ARG A 70 25.40 6.01 -0.81
N LEU A 71 26.42 5.21 -1.10
CA LEU A 71 26.64 4.63 -2.42
C LEU A 71 25.90 3.32 -2.57
N PHE A 72 25.21 3.17 -3.69
CA PHE A 72 24.56 1.94 -4.14
C PHE A 72 25.16 1.54 -5.49
N ALA A 73 25.41 0.24 -5.67
CA ALA A 73 25.82 -0.33 -6.95
C ALA A 73 24.62 -1.05 -7.57
N ALA A 74 24.29 -0.73 -8.82
CA ALA A 74 23.17 -1.33 -9.54
C ALA A 74 23.56 -1.67 -10.98
N HIS A 75 22.99 -2.76 -11.48
CA HIS A 75 23.13 -3.14 -12.88
C HIS A 75 22.36 -2.14 -13.77
N LYS A 76 23.02 -1.63 -14.82
CA LYS A 76 22.42 -0.69 -15.77
C LYS A 76 21.06 -1.17 -16.28
N ASP A 77 20.98 -2.41 -16.71
CA ASP A 77 19.77 -2.96 -17.32
C ASP A 77 18.60 -3.07 -16.31
N ILE A 78 18.92 -3.21 -15.02
CA ILE A 78 17.94 -3.23 -13.94
C ILE A 78 17.49 -1.81 -13.59
N LEU A 79 18.42 -0.87 -13.50
CA LEU A 79 18.14 0.51 -13.13
C LEU A 79 17.37 1.25 -14.23
N CYS A 80 17.76 1.05 -15.50
CA CYS A 80 17.18 1.71 -16.67
C CYS A 80 15.80 1.17 -17.09
N VAL A 81 15.21 0.20 -16.36
CA VAL A 81 13.77 -0.09 -16.46
C VAL A 81 12.94 1.15 -16.08
N SER A 82 13.47 1.98 -15.17
CA SER A 82 12.93 3.30 -14.89
C SER A 82 13.25 4.29 -16.02
N PRO A 83 12.24 4.97 -16.60
CA PRO A 83 12.46 6.03 -17.58
C PRO A 83 13.32 7.18 -17.03
N TYR A 84 13.16 7.48 -15.74
CA TYR A 84 13.97 8.50 -15.05
C TYR A 84 15.45 8.11 -15.07
N PHE A 85 15.79 6.91 -14.63
CA PHE A 85 17.20 6.48 -14.59
C PHE A 85 17.79 6.25 -15.99
N ALA A 86 17.01 5.79 -16.96
CA ALA A 86 17.45 5.71 -18.35
C ALA A 86 17.84 7.10 -18.90
N THR A 87 17.01 8.11 -18.62
CA THR A 87 17.27 9.51 -19.02
C THR A 87 18.47 10.07 -18.28
N ALA A 88 18.53 9.91 -16.95
CA ALA A 88 19.65 10.37 -16.13
C ALA A 88 20.97 9.73 -16.56
N TYR A 89 20.95 8.43 -16.89
CA TYR A 89 22.12 7.72 -17.40
C TYR A 89 22.58 8.23 -18.77
N ALA A 90 21.65 8.56 -19.67
CA ALA A 90 21.96 9.10 -20.99
C ALA A 90 22.52 10.54 -20.91
N GLN A 91 22.03 11.34 -19.96
CA GLN A 91 22.48 12.72 -19.74
C GLN A 91 23.80 12.83 -18.97
N ALA A 92 24.18 11.79 -18.22
CA ALA A 92 25.38 11.80 -17.39
C ALA A 92 26.68 11.66 -18.22
N GLN A 93 27.12 12.76 -18.87
CA GLN A 93 28.49 13.09 -19.32
C GLN A 93 29.20 12.08 -20.26
N PRO A 94 30.31 12.45 -20.96
CA PRO A 94 30.73 11.74 -22.18
C PRO A 94 31.15 10.27 -21.97
N PRO A 95 31.12 9.45 -23.04
CA PRO A 95 31.14 7.98 -22.98
C PRO A 95 32.34 7.33 -22.27
N ASP A 96 33.45 8.05 -22.07
CA ASP A 96 34.74 7.51 -21.59
C ASP A 96 34.97 7.59 -20.07
N SER A 97 34.00 8.04 -19.28
CA SER A 97 34.10 7.95 -17.82
C SER A 97 33.80 6.52 -17.34
N ALA A 98 34.85 5.81 -16.91
CA ALA A 98 34.74 4.51 -16.23
C ALA A 98 33.95 4.59 -14.90
N ASN A 99 33.67 5.80 -14.40
CA ASN A 99 33.01 6.07 -13.13
C ASN A 99 31.67 6.80 -13.34
N ARG A 100 30.79 6.22 -14.16
CA ARG A 100 29.48 6.81 -14.43
C ARG A 100 28.59 6.75 -13.17
N ARG A 101 28.21 7.93 -12.67
CA ARG A 101 27.54 8.09 -11.38
C ARG A 101 26.25 8.92 -11.49
N ILE A 102 25.18 8.43 -10.88
CA ILE A 102 23.92 9.16 -10.70
C ILE A 102 23.88 9.66 -9.25
N ASN A 103 23.42 10.89 -9.02
CA ASN A 103 23.26 11.44 -7.68
C ASN A 103 21.79 11.77 -7.41
N LEU A 104 21.28 11.34 -6.27
CA LEU A 104 19.91 11.54 -5.79
C LEU A 104 19.98 12.21 -4.41
N PRO A 105 20.29 13.53 -4.34
CA PRO A 105 20.55 14.21 -3.07
C PRO A 105 19.33 14.26 -2.14
N ASP A 106 18.12 14.33 -2.71
CA ASP A 106 16.87 14.48 -1.95
C ASP A 106 16.23 13.13 -1.59
N GLU A 107 16.79 12.02 -2.08
CA GLU A 107 16.24 10.68 -1.87
C GLU A 107 16.77 10.06 -0.58
N GLN A 108 15.92 9.29 0.11
CA GLN A 108 16.32 8.54 1.31
C GLN A 108 16.96 7.21 0.94
N PRO A 109 18.08 6.81 1.57
CA PRO A 109 18.70 5.52 1.30
C PRO A 109 17.77 4.32 1.52
N GLU A 110 16.92 4.38 2.53
CA GLU A 110 15.97 3.33 2.89
C GLU A 110 14.86 3.19 1.83
N VAL A 111 14.40 4.32 1.29
CA VAL A 111 13.41 4.35 0.20
C VAL A 111 14.05 3.83 -1.08
N PHE A 112 15.25 4.32 -1.43
CA PHE A 112 15.98 3.82 -2.61
C PHE A 112 16.31 2.34 -2.50
N SER A 113 16.61 1.83 -1.30
CA SER A 113 16.79 0.38 -1.06
C SER A 113 15.53 -0.40 -1.41
N CYS A 114 14.33 0.11 -1.08
CA CYS A 114 13.06 -0.51 -1.47
C CYS A 114 12.85 -0.46 -3.00
N ILE A 115 13.17 0.67 -3.64
CA ILE A 115 13.11 0.79 -5.12
C ILE A 115 14.02 -0.25 -5.77
N LEU A 116 15.27 -0.35 -5.31
CA LEU A 116 16.24 -1.26 -5.88
C LEU A 116 15.84 -2.71 -5.67
N GLU A 117 15.37 -3.06 -4.47
CA GLU A 117 14.85 -4.41 -4.21
C GLU A 117 13.69 -4.77 -5.14
N TYR A 118 12.74 -3.84 -5.34
CA TYR A 118 11.65 -4.01 -6.28
C TYR A 118 12.15 -4.23 -7.71
N LEU A 119 13.13 -3.46 -8.18
CA LEU A 119 13.67 -3.61 -9.53
C LEU A 119 14.33 -4.99 -9.75
N TYR A 120 14.90 -5.60 -8.71
CA TYR A 120 15.48 -6.94 -8.80
C TYR A 120 14.47 -8.08 -8.61
N LYS A 121 13.49 -7.91 -7.70
CA LYS A 121 12.65 -9.02 -7.23
C LYS A 121 11.17 -8.88 -7.61
N GLY A 122 10.77 -7.72 -8.12
CA GLY A 122 9.36 -7.35 -8.35
C GLY A 122 8.59 -7.01 -7.08
N ASP A 123 9.26 -6.97 -5.92
CA ASP A 123 8.67 -6.68 -4.62
C ASP A 123 9.74 -6.08 -3.69
N TYR A 124 9.33 -5.43 -2.59
CA TYR A 124 10.21 -4.90 -1.56
C TYR A 124 9.71 -5.27 -0.15
N TYR A 125 10.63 -5.37 0.79
CA TYR A 125 10.32 -5.81 2.16
C TYR A 125 9.37 -4.84 2.91
N PRO A 126 8.35 -5.33 3.64
CA PRO A 126 7.95 -6.73 3.76
C PRO A 126 7.14 -7.21 2.55
N ARG A 127 7.46 -8.41 2.06
CA ARG A 127 6.87 -8.99 0.85
C ARG A 127 5.37 -9.23 0.96
N LEU A 128 4.70 -9.17 -0.19
CA LEU A 128 3.28 -9.47 -0.31
C LEU A 128 3.07 -10.98 -0.50
N VAL A 129 2.36 -11.62 0.42
CA VAL A 129 2.15 -13.07 0.46
C VAL A 129 0.67 -13.40 0.25
N HIS A 130 0.37 -14.35 -0.64
CA HIS A 130 -0.99 -14.85 -0.85
C HIS A 130 -1.30 -15.96 0.15
N ASN A 131 -2.23 -15.69 1.05
CA ASN A 131 -2.81 -16.70 1.92
C ASN A 131 -3.84 -17.51 1.13
N LYS A 132 -3.42 -18.69 0.67
CA LYS A 132 -4.26 -19.60 -0.13
C LYS A 132 -5.48 -20.12 0.63
N GLN A 133 -5.44 -20.17 1.96
CA GLN A 133 -6.54 -20.72 2.77
C GLN A 133 -7.73 -19.76 2.80
N CYS A 134 -7.45 -18.47 2.99
CA CYS A 134 -8.48 -17.43 3.06
C CYS A 134 -8.67 -16.68 1.72
N ASN A 135 -7.87 -17.00 0.71
CA ASN A 135 -7.77 -16.26 -0.54
C ASN A 135 -7.51 -14.75 -0.33
N THR A 136 -6.75 -14.42 0.71
CA THR A 136 -6.39 -13.06 1.10
C THR A 136 -4.93 -12.77 0.79
N TRP A 137 -4.58 -11.49 0.73
CA TRP A 137 -3.20 -11.04 0.60
C TRP A 137 -2.78 -10.35 1.88
N GLU A 138 -1.59 -10.70 2.36
CA GLU A 138 -1.06 -10.29 3.65
C GLU A 138 0.40 -9.89 3.46
N LEU A 139 0.94 -9.11 4.39
CA LEU A 139 2.38 -8.86 4.45
C LEU A 139 3.06 -10.05 5.12
N GLU A 140 4.28 -10.38 4.71
CA GLU A 140 5.07 -11.34 5.44
C GLU A 140 5.25 -10.89 6.90
N ALA A 141 5.26 -11.85 7.83
CA ALA A 141 5.21 -11.55 9.25
C ALA A 141 6.47 -10.80 9.71
N THR A 142 6.32 -9.50 9.93
CA THR A 142 7.37 -8.65 10.52
C THR A 142 7.25 -8.54 12.03
N GLY A 143 6.07 -8.89 12.59
CA GLY A 143 5.70 -8.64 13.98
C GLY A 143 5.09 -7.25 14.19
N THR A 144 4.68 -6.97 15.42
CA THR A 144 4.21 -5.66 15.85
C THR A 144 5.10 -5.13 16.97
N ASP A 145 5.18 -3.81 17.09
CA ASP A 145 5.81 -3.18 18.24
C ASP A 145 4.93 -3.25 19.50
N LYS A 146 5.36 -2.56 20.57
CA LYS A 146 4.66 -2.52 21.86
C LYS A 146 3.28 -1.86 21.77
N ASP A 147 3.08 -0.99 20.78
CA ASP A 147 1.85 -0.24 20.55
C ASP A 147 0.93 -0.95 19.53
N GLY A 148 1.33 -2.14 19.06
CA GLY A 148 0.56 -2.94 18.09
C GLY A 148 0.72 -2.47 16.65
N GLN A 149 1.65 -1.56 16.38
CA GLN A 149 1.96 -1.08 15.03
C GLN A 149 2.80 -2.11 14.28
N SER A 150 2.50 -2.32 13.00
CA SER A 150 3.29 -3.21 12.15
C SER A 150 4.76 -2.75 12.08
N LEU A 151 5.70 -3.66 12.36
CA LEU A 151 7.13 -3.35 12.28
C LEU A 151 7.53 -3.04 10.83
N GLY A 152 8.30 -1.97 10.65
CA GLY A 152 8.79 -1.51 9.35
C GLY A 152 7.74 -0.81 8.47
N ALA A 153 6.61 -0.41 9.04
CA ALA A 153 5.57 0.37 8.36
C ALA A 153 5.93 1.86 8.20
N THR A 154 6.79 2.40 9.07
CA THR A 154 7.20 3.81 9.07
C THR A 154 8.69 3.97 8.80
N VAL A 155 9.05 5.18 8.38
CA VAL A 155 10.42 5.65 8.20
C VAL A 155 10.48 7.13 8.57
N PHE A 156 11.56 7.56 9.21
CA PHE A 156 11.83 8.98 9.40
C PHE A 156 12.26 9.59 8.06
N HIS A 157 11.52 10.57 7.55
CA HIS A 157 11.81 11.18 6.26
C HIS A 157 12.34 12.61 6.44
N HIS A 158 13.61 12.85 6.09
CA HIS A 158 14.25 14.14 6.37
C HIS A 158 13.53 15.36 5.77
N ALA A 159 12.98 15.24 4.55
CA ALA A 159 12.22 16.34 3.94
C ALA A 159 10.86 16.60 4.61
N ALA A 160 10.30 15.61 5.31
CA ALA A 160 9.07 15.79 6.09
C ALA A 160 9.38 16.28 7.51
N GLY A 161 10.59 16.05 8.01
CA GLY A 161 11.00 16.35 9.38
C GLY A 161 10.42 15.41 10.43
N GLU A 162 9.68 14.38 10.01
CA GLU A 162 8.85 13.52 10.87
C GLU A 162 8.81 12.08 10.34
N GLU A 163 8.22 11.17 11.12
CA GLU A 163 7.91 9.82 10.65
C GLU A 163 6.72 9.82 9.68
N ILE A 164 6.90 9.13 8.56
CA ILE A 164 5.84 8.85 7.59
C ILE A 164 5.77 7.36 7.31
N LEU A 165 4.68 6.94 6.70
CA LEU A 165 4.54 5.60 6.17
C LEU A 165 5.61 5.36 5.11
N LYS A 166 6.39 4.29 5.28
CA LYS A 166 7.42 3.87 4.34
C LYS A 166 6.85 3.66 2.95
N ASP A 167 5.68 3.01 2.86
CA ASP A 167 5.02 2.76 1.57
C ASP A 167 4.59 4.06 0.86
N THR A 168 4.33 5.13 1.61
CA THR A 168 4.05 6.44 1.01
C THR A 168 5.31 7.08 0.43
N ALA A 169 6.43 7.00 1.14
CA ALA A 169 7.71 7.46 0.60
C ALA A 169 8.08 6.68 -0.67
N VAL A 170 7.90 5.34 -0.65
CA VAL A 170 8.09 4.48 -1.81
C VAL A 170 7.13 4.83 -2.95
N TYR A 171 5.87 5.14 -2.66
CA TYR A 171 4.90 5.58 -3.68
C TYR A 171 5.37 6.85 -4.39
N CYS A 172 5.76 7.88 -3.63
CA CYS A 172 6.20 9.16 -4.19
C CYS A 172 7.49 9.00 -5.01
N ALA A 173 8.44 8.20 -4.51
CA ALA A 173 9.65 7.86 -5.26
C ALA A 173 9.32 7.06 -6.54
N ALA A 174 8.37 6.12 -6.49
CA ALA A 174 7.92 5.37 -7.64
C ALA A 174 7.27 6.26 -8.71
N ASP A 175 6.50 7.28 -8.29
CA ASP A 175 5.96 8.31 -9.19
C ASP A 175 7.08 9.10 -9.86
N LYS A 176 8.03 9.64 -9.06
CA LYS A 176 9.21 10.35 -9.54
C LYS A 176 10.04 9.52 -10.55
N TYR A 177 10.16 8.22 -10.31
CA TYR A 177 10.96 7.32 -11.14
C TYR A 177 10.16 6.65 -12.27
N GLY A 178 8.88 6.96 -12.44
CA GLY A 178 8.03 6.39 -13.50
C GLY A 178 7.78 4.89 -13.36
N LEU A 179 7.67 4.38 -12.13
CA LEU A 179 7.49 2.97 -11.79
C LEU A 179 6.02 2.67 -11.42
N GLU A 180 5.15 2.65 -12.42
CA GLU A 180 3.69 2.53 -12.25
C GLU A 180 3.21 1.26 -11.52
N ILE A 181 3.86 0.13 -11.75
CA ILE A 181 3.54 -1.12 -11.04
C ILE A 181 3.91 -1.00 -9.55
N LEU A 182 5.01 -0.32 -9.24
CA LEU A 182 5.47 -0.11 -7.88
C LEU A 182 4.53 0.83 -7.10
N LYS A 183 4.00 1.89 -7.73
CA LYS A 183 2.96 2.75 -7.12
C LYS A 183 1.78 1.92 -6.62
N ARG A 184 1.26 1.03 -7.47
CA ARG A 184 0.14 0.15 -7.12
C ARG A 184 0.50 -0.84 -6.01
N LEU A 185 1.71 -1.39 -6.05
CA LEU A 185 2.21 -2.29 -5.02
C LEU A 185 2.33 -1.59 -3.66
N ALA A 186 2.91 -0.39 -3.64
CA ALA A 186 3.11 0.39 -2.43
C ALA A 186 1.79 0.77 -1.77
N LEU A 187 0.83 1.28 -2.56
CA LEU A 187 -0.50 1.62 -2.05
C LEU A 187 -1.23 0.39 -1.49
N ARG A 188 -1.03 -0.78 -2.10
CA ARG A 188 -1.59 -2.03 -1.61
C ARG A 188 -0.99 -2.45 -0.27
N LYS A 189 0.34 -2.41 -0.15
CA LYS A 189 1.05 -2.74 1.09
C LYS A 189 0.67 -1.81 2.23
N GLN A 190 0.52 -0.52 1.93
CA GLN A 190 0.09 0.49 2.90
C GLN A 190 -1.24 0.10 3.56
N GLY A 191 -2.19 -0.39 2.78
CA GLY A 191 -3.50 -0.82 3.27
C GLY A 191 -3.50 -2.13 4.09
N LEU A 192 -2.38 -2.85 4.15
CA LEU A 192 -2.22 -4.09 4.92
C LEU A 192 -1.54 -3.89 6.27
N HIS A 193 -0.94 -2.71 6.49
CA HIS A 193 -0.38 -2.37 7.78
C HIS A 193 -1.46 -2.09 8.83
N SER A 194 -1.17 -2.40 10.09
CA SER A 194 -2.06 -2.24 11.24
C SER A 194 -1.43 -1.34 12.31
N GLY A 195 -2.26 -0.74 13.15
CA GLY A 195 -1.82 0.02 14.32
C GLY A 195 -1.11 1.34 13.99
N ILE A 196 -1.27 1.88 12.78
CA ILE A 196 -0.65 3.16 12.39
C ILE A 196 -1.28 4.31 13.18
N GLN A 197 -0.43 5.16 13.75
CA GLN A 197 -0.87 6.35 14.48
C GLN A 197 -1.54 7.37 13.57
N CYS A 198 -2.55 8.05 14.10
CA CYS A 198 -3.29 9.11 13.41
C CYS A 198 -2.39 10.26 12.92
N SER A 199 -1.44 10.70 13.75
CA SER A 199 -0.43 11.70 13.40
C SER A 199 0.36 11.27 12.16
N THR A 200 0.91 10.05 12.17
CA THR A 200 1.66 9.48 11.04
C THR A 200 0.81 9.44 9.77
N ILE A 201 -0.48 9.09 9.86
CA ILE A 201 -1.38 9.10 8.68
C ILE A 201 -1.48 10.52 8.08
N LEU A 202 -1.65 11.54 8.92
CA LEU A 202 -1.77 12.93 8.45
C LEU A 202 -0.45 13.46 7.88
N THR A 203 0.68 13.25 8.57
CA THR A 203 2.00 13.62 8.05
C THR A 203 2.29 12.93 6.72
N SER A 204 1.95 11.64 6.60
CA SER A 204 2.13 10.88 5.35
C SER A 204 1.22 11.39 4.23
N ALA A 205 -0.03 11.77 4.55
CA ALA A 205 -0.94 12.39 3.59
C ALA A 205 -0.40 13.76 3.11
N ARG A 206 0.08 14.62 4.00
CA ARG A 206 0.72 15.89 3.64
C ARG A 206 1.91 15.67 2.72
N TYR A 207 2.77 14.73 3.08
CA TYR A 207 3.93 14.37 2.28
C TYR A 207 3.52 13.89 0.87
N ALA A 208 2.52 13.00 0.78
CA ALA A 208 1.99 12.52 -0.49
C ALA A 208 1.46 13.67 -1.36
N TYR A 209 0.68 14.59 -0.78
CA TYR A 209 0.15 15.75 -1.49
C TYR A 209 1.22 16.71 -1.99
N ALA A 210 2.30 16.89 -1.23
CA ALA A 210 3.43 17.74 -1.62
C ALA A 210 4.33 17.12 -2.69
N ASN A 211 4.40 15.78 -2.76
CA ASN A 211 5.36 15.06 -3.60
C ASN A 211 4.73 14.30 -4.77
N THR A 212 3.44 14.50 -5.04
CA THR A 212 2.75 13.89 -6.19
C THR A 212 1.80 14.86 -6.89
N PRO A 213 1.61 14.77 -8.21
CA PRO A 213 0.72 15.68 -8.95
C PRO A 213 -0.76 15.45 -8.62
N ASP A 214 -1.60 16.45 -8.91
CA ASP A 214 -3.05 16.41 -8.66
C ASP A 214 -3.82 15.28 -9.37
N THR A 215 -3.20 14.67 -10.37
CA THR A 215 -3.71 13.51 -11.10
C THR A 215 -3.65 12.20 -10.30
N GLU A 216 -2.89 12.13 -9.20
CA GLU A 216 -2.81 10.96 -8.30
C GLU A 216 -4.07 10.76 -7.43
N SER A 217 -5.24 10.70 -8.07
CA SER A 217 -6.55 10.61 -7.41
C SER A 217 -6.72 9.36 -6.57
N LYS A 218 -6.12 8.22 -6.96
CA LYS A 218 -6.18 6.96 -6.19
C LYS A 218 -5.46 7.06 -4.85
N LEU A 219 -4.28 7.69 -4.83
CA LEU A 219 -3.52 7.93 -3.60
C LEU A 219 -4.29 8.87 -2.68
N ARG A 220 -4.82 9.99 -3.22
CA ARG A 220 -5.64 10.94 -2.48
C ARG A 220 -6.87 10.27 -1.88
N ALA A 221 -7.68 9.59 -2.70
CA ALA A 221 -8.87 8.89 -2.25
C ALA A 221 -8.56 7.83 -1.16
N HIS A 222 -7.43 7.12 -1.28
CA HIS A 222 -6.99 6.18 -0.26
C HIS A 222 -6.75 6.88 1.09
N TYR A 223 -6.05 8.02 1.10
CA TYR A 223 -5.82 8.81 2.30
C TYR A 223 -7.10 9.37 2.90
N LEU A 224 -7.97 9.96 2.07
CA LEU A 224 -9.24 10.52 2.53
C LEU A 224 -10.11 9.43 3.18
N ALA A 225 -10.21 8.25 2.55
CA ALA A 225 -10.93 7.11 3.11
C ALA A 225 -10.32 6.64 4.44
N LEU A 226 -8.99 6.58 4.55
CA LEU A 226 -8.29 6.18 5.77
C LEU A 226 -8.53 7.17 6.92
N ILE A 227 -8.51 8.47 6.62
CA ILE A 227 -8.78 9.55 7.57
C ILE A 227 -10.24 9.50 8.05
N ILE A 228 -11.20 9.43 7.13
CA ILE A 228 -12.65 9.39 7.44
C ILE A 228 -12.98 8.16 8.31
N ARG A 229 -12.43 6.99 7.98
CA ARG A 229 -12.62 5.75 8.76
C ARG A 229 -12.06 5.84 10.18
N SER A 230 -11.07 6.70 10.41
CA SER A 230 -10.39 6.86 11.70
C SER A 230 -10.85 8.10 12.48
N LYS A 231 -11.95 8.74 12.05
CA LYS A 231 -12.43 10.04 12.58
C LYS A 231 -12.61 10.10 14.10
N SER A 232 -13.04 9.00 14.74
CA SER A 232 -13.25 8.95 16.19
C SER A 232 -11.94 9.11 16.97
N THR A 233 -10.85 8.58 16.44
CA THR A 233 -9.51 8.68 17.05
C THR A 233 -8.97 10.10 16.91
N PHE A 234 -9.13 10.69 15.72
CA PHE A 234 -8.73 12.07 15.42
C PHE A 234 -9.42 13.12 16.29
N LYS A 235 -10.73 12.95 16.54
CA LYS A 235 -11.50 13.89 17.39
C LYS A 235 -10.99 13.92 18.83
N ARG A 236 -10.52 12.78 19.35
CA ARG A 236 -10.08 12.66 20.74
C ARG A 236 -8.66 13.18 20.97
N SER A 237 -7.79 13.08 19.97
CA SER A 237 -6.36 13.43 20.12
C SER A 237 -6.05 14.90 19.90
N GLY A 238 -6.97 15.70 19.33
CA GLY A 238 -6.72 17.09 18.95
C GLY A 238 -5.80 17.24 17.72
N THR A 239 -5.17 16.16 17.25
CA THR A 239 -4.24 16.16 16.12
C THR A 239 -4.87 16.70 14.84
N MET A 240 -6.13 16.35 14.58
CA MET A 240 -6.85 16.85 13.41
C MET A 240 -7.08 18.36 13.46
N GLN A 241 -7.37 18.92 14.65
CA GLN A 241 -7.56 20.36 14.79
C GLN A 241 -6.25 21.10 14.46
N MET A 242 -5.14 20.69 15.10
CA MET A 242 -3.83 21.31 14.86
C MET A 242 -3.42 21.26 13.38
N GLU A 243 -3.64 20.12 12.73
CA GLU A 243 -3.29 19.91 11.32
C GLU A 243 -4.22 20.71 10.39
N MET A 244 -5.52 20.78 10.67
CA MET A 244 -6.46 21.60 9.90
C MET A 244 -6.18 23.10 10.02
N GLU A 245 -5.72 23.58 11.18
CA GLU A 245 -5.31 24.97 11.40
C GLU A 245 -4.07 25.35 10.58
N GLN A 246 -3.15 24.39 10.33
CA GLN A 246 -2.04 24.58 9.41
C GLN A 246 -2.49 24.66 7.94
N GLY A 247 -3.62 24.01 7.61
CA GLY A 247 -4.27 24.07 6.31
C GLY A 247 -3.56 23.28 5.21
N GLY A 248 -3.93 23.56 3.96
CA GLY A 248 -3.43 22.86 2.77
C GLY A 248 -4.52 22.13 1.99
N LYS A 249 -4.19 21.77 0.73
CA LYS A 249 -5.15 21.16 -0.22
C LYS A 249 -5.79 19.86 0.30
N LEU A 250 -5.07 19.10 1.11
CA LEU A 250 -5.59 17.89 1.77
C LEU A 250 -6.90 18.15 2.51
N PHE A 251 -7.02 19.27 3.24
CA PHE A 251 -8.19 19.55 4.05
C PHE A 251 -9.38 20.04 3.23
N PHE A 252 -9.14 20.71 2.10
CA PHE A 252 -10.19 20.99 1.13
C PHE A 252 -10.75 19.69 0.54
N ASP A 253 -9.87 18.80 0.08
CA ASP A 253 -10.28 17.49 -0.46
C ASP A 253 -11.00 16.65 0.62
N LEU A 254 -10.54 16.72 1.88
CA LEU A 254 -11.17 16.04 3.02
C LEU A 254 -12.56 16.60 3.31
N PHE A 255 -12.73 17.91 3.30
CA PHE A 255 -14.05 18.54 3.47
C PHE A 255 -15.02 18.04 2.39
N VAL A 256 -14.63 18.10 1.12
CA VAL A 256 -15.45 17.62 0.00
C VAL A 256 -15.78 16.13 0.16
N ALA A 257 -14.79 15.30 0.51
CA ALA A 257 -15.00 13.87 0.72
C ALA A 257 -15.93 13.57 1.91
N MET A 258 -15.88 14.37 2.98
CA MET A 258 -16.77 14.24 4.13
C MET A 258 -18.21 14.65 3.79
N CYS A 259 -18.42 15.71 3.02
CA CYS A 259 -19.74 16.10 2.53
C CYS A 259 -20.37 14.99 1.68
N ASN A 260 -19.64 14.50 0.67
CA ASN A 260 -20.12 13.39 -0.16
C ASN A 260 -20.44 12.14 0.67
N HIS A 261 -19.61 11.83 1.67
CA HIS A 261 -19.86 10.71 2.56
C HIS A 261 -21.12 10.89 3.43
N MET A 262 -21.46 12.13 3.82
CA MET A 262 -22.72 12.41 4.52
C MET A 262 -23.92 12.26 3.59
N ASP A 263 -23.84 12.78 2.37
CA ASP A 263 -24.89 12.67 1.36
C ASP A 263 -25.19 11.20 1.04
N ASP A 264 -24.15 10.36 0.92
CA ASP A 264 -24.29 8.91 0.69
C ASP A 264 -25.02 8.21 1.85
N LEU A 265 -24.77 8.63 3.10
CA LEU A 265 -25.45 8.08 4.28
C LEU A 265 -26.93 8.49 4.30
N GLU A 266 -27.24 9.72 3.92
CA GLU A 266 -28.62 10.23 3.85
C GLU A 266 -29.41 9.57 2.69
N ALA A 267 -28.78 9.39 1.54
CA ALA A 267 -29.36 8.69 0.39
C ALA A 267 -29.61 7.20 0.69
N GLY A 268 -28.71 6.53 1.42
CA GLY A 268 -28.88 5.16 1.89
C GLY A 268 -29.95 4.97 2.97
N VAL A 269 -30.42 6.06 3.58
CA VAL A 269 -31.47 6.08 4.61
C VAL A 269 -32.85 6.36 4.04
N GLN A 270 -33.00 6.74 2.76
CA GLN A 270 -34.33 6.83 2.16
C GLN A 270 -34.97 5.43 2.10
N PRO A 271 -36.08 5.20 2.83
CA PRO A 271 -36.81 3.96 2.69
C PRO A 271 -37.34 3.89 1.26
N SER A 272 -37.20 2.72 0.63
CA SER A 272 -37.92 2.36 -0.57
C SER A 272 -39.43 2.42 -0.28
N LEU A 273 -40.02 3.61 -0.31
CA LEU A 273 -41.45 3.80 -0.33
C LEU A 273 -41.87 3.80 -1.80
N SER A 274 -41.97 2.58 -2.33
CA SER A 274 -42.86 2.29 -3.45
C SER A 274 -44.26 2.09 -2.90
N CYS A 275 -45.15 3.04 -3.19
CA CYS A 275 -46.55 2.76 -3.49
C CYS A 275 -46.73 2.92 -5.01
#